data_AF-A0A963FRL6-F1
#
_entry.id   AF-A0A963FRL6-F1
#
_cell.length_a   1.000
_cell.length_b   1.000
_cell.length_c   1.000
_cell.angle_alpha   90.00
_cell.angle_beta   90.00
_cell.angle_gamma   90.00
#
_symmetry.space_group_name_H-M   'P 1'
#
loop_
_entity.id
_entity.type
_entity.pdbx_description
1 polymer ?
#
loop_
_entity_poly.entity_id
_entity_poly.type
_entity_poly.pdbx_seq_one_letter_code
_entity_poly.pdbx_strand_id
1 'polypeptide(L)'
;MGKPASRSRSRRAHVPNQVPLRERIGYGILAACLIGYGGYGLATNDVALPGRRGHVTHLHDVPALLMVGALACGALLALSVIVDHYDERDNEHRYRAFARHARRLGFALFFAALAWDLVARLGAPDG
;
A
#
# COMPACT_ATOMS: atom_id res chain seq x y z
N MET A 1 -37.01 13.21 45.76
CA MET A 1 -36.05 12.30 45.10
C MET A 1 -35.83 12.77 43.67
N GLY A 2 -34.75 13.51 43.40
CA GLY A 2 -34.43 14.01 42.06
C GLY A 2 -33.71 12.96 41.22
N LYS A 3 -34.17 12.71 39.99
CA LYS A 3 -33.45 11.91 38.99
C LYS A 3 -32.07 12.54 38.71
N PRO A 4 -30.98 11.77 38.63
CA PRO A 4 -29.71 12.34 38.22
C PRO A 4 -29.78 12.73 36.74
N ALA A 5 -29.31 13.95 36.46
CA ALA A 5 -29.22 14.51 35.12
C ALA A 5 -28.46 13.56 34.18
N SER A 6 -29.05 13.29 33.03
CA SER A 6 -28.41 12.57 31.93
C SER A 6 -27.12 13.30 31.56
N ARG A 7 -25.97 12.64 31.76
CA ARG A 7 -24.68 13.10 31.24
C ARG A 7 -24.76 13.09 29.71
N SER A 8 -25.05 14.24 29.11
CA SER A 8 -24.83 14.46 27.69
C SER A 8 -23.32 14.38 27.46
N ARG A 9 -22.84 13.22 26.98
CA ARG A 9 -21.53 13.15 26.34
C ARG A 9 -21.57 14.15 25.20
N SER A 10 -20.86 15.26 25.31
CA SER A 10 -20.65 16.14 24.17
C SER A 10 -20.03 15.29 23.07
N ARG A 11 -20.79 15.03 21.99
CA ARG A 11 -20.18 14.58 20.73
C ARG A 11 -19.24 15.71 20.35
N ARG A 12 -17.93 15.55 20.57
CA ARG A 12 -16.96 16.47 19.98
C ARG A 12 -17.28 16.51 18.50
N ALA A 13 -17.47 17.70 17.95
CA ALA A 13 -17.67 17.87 16.53
C ALA A 13 -16.48 17.20 15.83
N HIS A 14 -16.77 16.19 15.01
CA HIS A 14 -15.74 15.51 14.23
C HIS A 14 -15.14 16.52 13.25
N VAL A 15 -13.81 16.59 13.22
CA VAL A 15 -13.09 17.44 12.27
C VAL A 15 -12.50 16.49 11.23
N PRO A 16 -12.95 16.57 9.97
CA PRO A 16 -12.43 15.72 8.90
C PRO A 16 -10.92 15.87 8.74
N ASN A 17 -10.26 14.81 8.27
CA ASN A 17 -8.83 14.84 8.05
C ASN A 17 -8.45 15.82 6.94
N GLN A 18 -7.53 16.73 7.22
CA GLN A 18 -7.10 17.77 6.29
C GLN A 18 -5.73 17.45 5.73
N VAL A 19 -5.70 16.91 4.51
CA VAL A 19 -4.46 16.63 3.79
C VAL A 19 -4.17 17.77 2.82
N PRO A 20 -2.99 18.43 2.91
CA PRO A 20 -2.60 19.49 2.00
C PRO A 20 -2.70 19.08 0.53
N LEU A 21 -3.05 20.01 -0.36
CA LEU A 21 -3.21 19.72 -1.79
C LEU A 21 -1.93 19.12 -2.41
N ARG A 22 -0.76 19.63 -2.02
CA ARG A 22 0.54 19.13 -2.49
C ARG A 22 0.75 17.65 -2.13
N GLU A 23 0.38 17.25 -0.92
CA GLU A 23 0.47 15.86 -0.49
C GLU A 23 -0.51 14.98 -1.25
N ARG A 24 -1.75 15.42 -1.45
CA ARG A 24 -2.74 14.68 -2.25
C ARG A 24 -2.27 14.44 -3.68
N ILE A 25 -1.72 15.47 -4.32
CA ILE A 25 -1.12 15.35 -5.66
C ILE A 25 0.05 14.35 -5.63
N GLY A 26 0.93 14.45 -4.62
CA GLY A 26 2.05 13.51 -4.45
C GLY A 26 1.61 12.06 -4.31
N TYR A 27 0.60 11.78 -3.47
CA TYR A 27 0.01 10.44 -3.33
C TYR A 27 -0.69 9.99 -4.61
N GLY A 28 -1.34 10.88 -5.34
CA GLY A 28 -1.98 10.58 -6.62
C GLY A 28 -0.97 10.17 -7.68
N ILE A 29 0.13 10.93 -7.80
CA ILE A 29 1.25 10.61 -8.70
C ILE A 29 1.88 9.28 -8.28
N LEU A 30 2.16 9.08 -6.99
CA LEU A 30 2.73 7.84 -6.48
C LEU A 30 1.85 6.63 -6.82
N ALA A 31 0.53 6.72 -6.57
CA ALA A 31 -0.41 5.66 -6.91
C ALA A 31 -0.41 5.37 -8.42
N ALA A 32 -0.44 6.40 -9.25
CA ALA A 32 -0.38 6.26 -10.70
C ALA A 32 0.92 5.59 -11.16
N CYS A 33 2.07 5.97 -10.60
CA CYS A 33 3.36 5.34 -10.89
C CYS A 33 3.38 3.87 -10.47
N LEU A 34 2.88 3.53 -9.27
CA LEU A 34 2.83 2.14 -8.78
C LEU A 34 1.91 1.26 -9.65
N ILE A 35 0.75 1.78 -10.03
CA ILE A 35 -0.19 1.09 -10.93
C ILE A 35 0.42 0.93 -12.32
N GLY A 36 0.99 1.99 -12.89
CA GLY A 36 1.62 1.95 -14.21
C GLY A 36 2.81 0.99 -14.23
N TYR A 37 3.65 1.02 -13.21
CA TYR A 37 4.81 0.15 -13.08
C TYR A 37 4.42 -1.31 -12.87
N GLY A 38 3.48 -1.58 -11.95
CA GLY A 38 2.97 -2.93 -11.72
C GLY A 38 2.20 -3.48 -12.92
N GLY A 39 1.42 -2.65 -13.61
CA GLY A 39 0.71 -3.01 -14.83
C GLY A 39 1.67 -3.31 -15.99
N TYR A 40 2.72 -2.51 -16.15
CA TYR A 40 3.79 -2.79 -17.11
C TYR A 40 4.45 -4.13 -16.81
N GLY A 41 4.87 -4.37 -15.56
CA GLY A 41 5.52 -5.62 -15.17
C GLY A 41 4.63 -6.85 -15.29
N LEU A 42 3.31 -6.70 -15.09
CA LEU A 42 2.34 -7.76 -15.37
C LEU A 42 2.23 -8.06 -16.87
N ALA A 43 2.24 -7.02 -17.71
CA ALA A 43 2.13 -7.17 -19.16
C ALA A 43 3.38 -7.78 -19.80
N THR A 44 4.57 -7.52 -19.23
CA THR A 44 5.84 -8.05 -19.70
C THR A 44 6.29 -9.33 -19.00
N ASN A 45 5.59 -9.75 -17.93
CA ASN A 45 6.03 -10.79 -17.01
C ASN A 45 7.47 -10.54 -16.48
N ASP A 46 7.81 -9.27 -16.30
CA ASP A 46 9.12 -8.83 -15.85
C ASP A 46 8.98 -7.59 -14.96
N VAL A 47 9.31 -7.75 -13.68
CA VAL A 47 9.40 -6.62 -12.75
C VAL A 47 10.86 -6.38 -12.41
N ALA A 48 11.40 -5.29 -12.93
CA ALA A 48 12.75 -4.84 -12.58
C ALA A 48 12.78 -4.28 -11.15
N LEU A 49 13.81 -4.64 -10.40
CA LEU A 49 14.10 -4.06 -9.09
C LEU A 49 15.48 -3.42 -9.14
N PRO A 50 15.60 -2.09 -9.01
CA PRO A 50 16.89 -1.45 -8.94
C PRO A 50 17.58 -1.86 -7.63
N GLY A 51 18.68 -2.59 -7.77
CA GLY A 51 19.55 -3.01 -6.67
C GLY A 51 20.64 -1.97 -6.38
N ARG A 52 21.51 -2.31 -5.43
CA ARG A 52 22.69 -1.47 -5.14
C ARG A 52 23.73 -1.62 -6.25
N ARG A 53 24.46 -0.53 -6.54
CA ARG A 53 25.59 -0.47 -7.49
C ARG A 53 25.23 -0.75 -8.96
N GLY A 54 24.03 -0.37 -9.39
CA GLY A 54 23.63 -0.47 -10.80
C GLY A 54 23.18 -1.87 -11.25
N HIS A 55 23.18 -2.86 -10.35
CA HIS A 55 22.56 -4.15 -10.64
C HIS A 55 21.03 -4.01 -10.62
N VAL A 56 20.37 -4.51 -11.65
CA VAL A 56 18.92 -4.61 -11.73
C VAL A 56 18.55 -6.08 -11.61
N THR A 57 17.69 -6.40 -10.63
CA THR A 57 17.16 -7.75 -10.45
C THR A 57 15.82 -7.83 -11.15
N HIS A 58 15.72 -8.69 -12.16
CA HIS A 58 14.50 -8.97 -12.88
C HIS A 58 13.76 -10.12 -12.19
N LEU A 59 12.49 -9.88 -11.84
CA LEU A 59 11.58 -10.88 -11.29
C LEU A 59 10.66 -11.36 -12.41
N HIS A 60 10.55 -12.68 -12.55
CA HIS A 60 9.68 -13.33 -13.53
C HIS A 60 8.65 -14.22 -12.83
N ASP A 61 7.56 -14.55 -13.54
CA ASP A 61 6.54 -15.51 -13.11
C ASP A 61 5.96 -15.22 -11.72
N VAL A 62 6.09 -16.17 -10.79
CA VAL A 62 5.51 -16.08 -9.43
C VAL A 62 6.08 -14.90 -8.64
N PRO A 63 7.41 -14.70 -8.54
CA PRO A 63 7.99 -13.49 -7.96
C PRO A 63 7.47 -12.18 -8.54
N ALA A 64 7.28 -12.12 -9.86
CA ALA A 64 6.74 -10.93 -10.53
C ALA A 64 5.32 -10.63 -10.06
N LEU A 65 4.45 -11.65 -10.04
CA LEU A 65 3.06 -11.51 -9.56
C LEU A 65 2.98 -11.08 -8.10
N LEU A 66 3.82 -11.65 -7.23
CA LEU A 66 3.91 -11.26 -5.83
C LEU A 66 4.34 -9.80 -5.68
N MET A 67 5.31 -9.36 -6.48
CA MET A 67 5.78 -7.97 -6.49
C MET A 67 4.70 -7.01 -6.99
N VAL A 68 3.97 -7.36 -8.05
CA VAL A 68 2.82 -6.58 -8.54
C VAL A 68 1.76 -6.45 -7.45
N GLY A 69 1.47 -7.51 -6.69
CA GLY A 69 0.58 -7.46 -5.54
C GLY A 69 1.06 -6.51 -4.43
N ALA A 70 2.38 -6.47 -4.18
CA ALA A 70 2.98 -5.52 -3.24
C ALA A 70 2.82 -4.06 -3.72
N LEU A 71 3.06 -3.80 -5.01
CA LEU A 71 2.88 -2.48 -5.63
C LEU A 71 1.41 -2.03 -5.56
N ALA A 72 0.47 -2.94 -5.81
CA ALA A 72 -0.97 -2.67 -5.67
C ALA A 72 -1.34 -2.29 -4.22
N CYS A 73 -0.78 -2.97 -3.21
CA CYS A 73 -0.96 -2.59 -1.80
C CYS A 73 -0.43 -1.17 -1.53
N GLY A 74 0.72 -0.80 -2.09
CA GLY A 74 1.28 0.54 -2.01
C GLY A 74 0.38 1.60 -2.66
N ALA A 75 -0.16 1.31 -3.85
CA ALA A 75 -1.08 2.20 -4.55
C ALA A 75 -2.37 2.41 -3.74
N LEU A 76 -2.94 1.33 -3.21
CA LEU A 76 -4.13 1.38 -2.35
C LEU A 76 -3.89 2.19 -1.07
N LEU A 77 -2.70 2.08 -0.46
CA LEU A 77 -2.31 2.92 0.67
C LEU A 77 -2.29 4.40 0.31
N ALA A 78 -1.63 4.76 -0.80
CA ALA A 78 -1.55 6.14 -1.26
C ALA A 78 -2.95 6.71 -1.58
N LEU A 79 -3.78 5.95 -2.29
CA LEU A 79 -5.17 6.32 -2.58
C LEU A 79 -6.01 6.47 -1.32
N SER A 80 -5.81 5.62 -0.31
CA SER A 80 -6.57 5.70 0.94
C SER A 80 -6.38 7.03 1.68
N VAL A 81 -5.21 7.66 1.57
CA VAL A 81 -4.94 8.99 2.15
C VAL A 81 -5.77 10.07 1.45
N ILE A 82 -5.91 9.96 0.13
CA ILE A 82 -6.73 10.90 -0.66
C ILE A 82 -8.20 10.70 -0.31
N VAL A 83 -8.67 9.45 -0.24
CA VAL A 83 -10.07 9.12 0.08
C VAL A 83 -10.43 9.57 1.50
N ASP A 84 -9.55 9.33 2.49
CA ASP A 84 -9.74 9.77 3.89
C ASP A 84 -9.89 11.30 4.01
N HIS A 85 -9.24 12.07 3.14
CA HIS A 85 -9.43 13.52 3.10
C HIS A 85 -10.82 13.94 2.61
N TYR A 86 -11.42 13.19 1.68
CA TYR A 86 -12.76 13.47 1.16
C TYR A 86 -13.87 12.80 2.00
N ASP A 87 -13.54 11.89 2.92
CA ASP A 87 -14.51 11.26 3.81
C ASP A 87 -14.74 12.14 5.05
N GLU A 88 -15.89 12.82 5.09
CA GLU A 88 -16.29 13.69 6.22
C GLU A 88 -16.84 12.90 7.43
N ARG A 89 -16.92 11.57 7.34
CA ARG A 89 -17.45 10.71 8.41
C ARG A 89 -16.36 10.40 9.44
N ASP A 90 -16.78 10.17 10.70
CA ASP A 90 -15.91 9.72 11.80
C ASP A 90 -15.45 8.25 11.63
N ASN A 91 -14.67 8.01 10.58
CA ASN A 91 -14.22 6.71 10.11
C ASN A 91 -12.69 6.56 10.18
N GLU A 92 -11.98 7.48 10.84
CA GLU A 92 -10.51 7.48 10.92
C GLU A 92 -9.94 6.12 11.35
N HIS A 93 -10.62 5.43 12.27
CA HIS A 93 -10.20 4.11 12.73
C HIS A 93 -10.16 3.07 11.60
N ARG A 94 -11.09 3.15 10.65
CA ARG A 94 -11.19 2.24 9.51
C ARG A 94 -10.05 2.46 8.53
N TYR A 95 -9.72 3.72 8.20
CA TYR A 95 -8.57 4.04 7.36
C TYR A 95 -7.25 3.66 8.02
N ARG A 96 -7.09 3.89 9.33
CA ARG A 96 -5.91 3.42 10.07
C ARG A 96 -5.81 1.89 10.07
N ALA A 97 -6.92 1.17 10.23
CA ALA A 97 -6.93 -0.29 10.18
C ALA A 97 -6.57 -0.79 8.78
N PHE A 98 -7.22 -0.26 7.74
CA PHE A 98 -6.90 -0.52 6.35
C PHE A 98 -5.42 -0.31 6.06
N ALA A 99 -4.87 0.84 6.47
CA ALA A 99 -3.47 1.17 6.24
C ALA A 99 -2.52 0.19 6.92
N ARG A 100 -2.84 -0.30 8.12
CA ARG A 100 -2.05 -1.34 8.78
C ARG A 100 -2.10 -2.67 8.01
N HIS A 101 -3.29 -3.09 7.57
CA HIS A 101 -3.45 -4.36 6.87
C HIS A 101 -2.80 -4.34 5.49
N ALA A 102 -3.06 -3.30 4.69
CA ALA A 102 -2.46 -3.13 3.36
C ALA A 102 -0.93 -3.04 3.45
N ARG A 103 -0.37 -2.35 4.45
CA ARG A 103 1.08 -2.28 4.65
C ARG A 103 1.70 -3.62 5.02
N ARG A 104 1.07 -4.35 5.94
CA ARG A 104 1.53 -5.70 6.33
C ARG A 104 1.49 -6.66 5.16
N LEU A 105 0.39 -6.67 4.41
CA LEU A 105 0.23 -7.51 3.23
C LEU A 105 1.24 -7.12 2.14
N GLY A 106 1.40 -5.82 1.86
CA GLY A 106 2.37 -5.33 0.88
C GLY A 106 3.80 -5.75 1.20
N PHE A 107 4.24 -5.61 2.46
CA PHE A 107 5.56 -6.09 2.87
C PHE A 107 5.68 -7.61 2.84
N ALA A 108 4.64 -8.34 3.25
CA ALA A 108 4.64 -9.80 3.19
C ALA A 108 4.82 -10.28 1.74
N LEU A 109 4.08 -9.69 0.80
CA LEU A 109 4.19 -9.99 -0.64
C LEU A 109 5.56 -9.60 -1.20
N PHE A 110 6.09 -8.43 -0.83
CA PHE A 110 7.41 -7.97 -1.24
C PHE A 110 8.50 -8.95 -0.81
N PHE A 111 8.55 -9.34 0.47
CA PHE A 111 9.55 -10.29 0.97
C PHE A 111 9.33 -11.69 0.42
N ALA A 112 8.07 -12.12 0.21
CA ALA A 112 7.79 -13.40 -0.43
C ALA A 112 8.30 -13.44 -1.87
N ALA A 113 8.15 -12.36 -2.64
CA ALA A 113 8.69 -12.25 -3.99
C ALA A 113 10.21 -12.45 -4.01
N LEU A 114 10.93 -11.75 -3.12
CA LEU A 114 12.39 -11.85 -3.02
C LEU A 114 12.84 -13.23 -2.52
N ALA A 115 12.15 -13.79 -1.53
CA ALA A 115 12.48 -15.11 -1.01
C ALA A 115 12.26 -16.20 -2.07
N TRP A 116 11.18 -16.12 -2.84
CA TRP A 116 10.91 -17.05 -3.92
C TRP A 116 11.97 -16.96 -5.02
N ASP A 117 12.29 -15.75 -5.49
CA ASP A 117 13.32 -15.53 -6.50
C ASP A 117 14.70 -16.06 -6.02
N LEU A 118 15.06 -15.81 -4.77
CA LEU A 118 16.29 -16.34 -4.18
C LEU A 118 16.30 -17.88 -4.13
N VAL A 119 15.22 -18.51 -3.67
CA VAL A 119 15.12 -19.97 -3.60
C VAL A 119 15.17 -20.59 -5.00
N ALA A 120 14.50 -19.99 -5.97
CA ALA A 120 14.52 -20.44 -7.36
C ALA A 120 15.93 -20.40 -7.95
N ARG A 121 16.71 -19.34 -7.65
CA ARG A 121 18.11 -19.22 -8.08
C ARG A 121 19.03 -20.26 -7.42
N LEU A 122 18.83 -20.55 -6.14
CA LEU A 122 19.66 -21.51 -5.39
C LEU A 122 19.32 -22.97 -5.73
N GLY A 123 18.08 -23.24 -6.14
CA GLY A 123 17.60 -24.58 -6.50
C GLY A 123 17.81 -24.95 -7.97
N ALA A 124 18.24 -24.01 -8.81
CA ALA A 124 18.65 -24.29 -10.18
C ALA A 124 20.11 -24.78 -10.14
N PRO A 125 20.39 -26.09 -10.36
CA PRO A 125 21.76 -26.51 -10.62
C PRO A 125 22.20 -25.83 -11.91
N ASP A 126 23.34 -25.15 -11.85
CA ASP A 126 23.98 -24.57 -13.02
C ASP A 126 24.10 -25.66 -14.10
N GLY A 127 23.39 -25.48 -15.21
CA GLY A 127 23.45 -26.36 -16.38
C GLY A 127 24.68 -26.08 -17.22
#